data_AF-A0A3P7M0U2-F1
#
_entry.id   AF-A0A3P7M0U2-F1
#
_cell.length_a   1.000
_cell.length_b   1.000
_cell.length_c   1.000
_cell.angle_alpha   90.00
_cell.angle_beta   90.00
_cell.angle_gamma   90.00
#
_symmetry.space_group_name_H-M   'P 1'
#
loop_
_entity.id
_entity.type
_entity.pdbx_description
1 polymer ?
#
loop_
_entity_poly.entity_id
_entity_poly.type
_entity_poly.pdbx_seq_one_letter_code
_entity_poly.pdbx_strand_id
1 'polypeptide(L)'
;MVILMCFNRRNQFTFSELLTDTGIPERDLVRSLMALSLSRSTQRILCKEPKSKEFEPTDVFTVNDTFTSRHYKVKVQNIAVRESEPERQETRTRIDENRRYVIEATIVRVMKTRKTLEHNQLLAEVIEQLKS
;
A
#
# COMPACT_ATOMS: atom_id res chain seq x y z
N MET A 1 0.17 3.84 16.55
CA MET A 1 0.18 3.98 18.02
C MET A 1 0.35 5.43 18.46
N VAL A 2 1.25 6.19 17.84
CA VAL A 2 1.48 7.62 18.14
C VAL A 2 0.19 8.46 18.10
N ILE A 3 -0.64 8.29 17.06
CA ILE A 3 -1.91 9.03 16.89
C ILE A 3 -2.83 8.89 18.11
N LEU A 4 -3.05 7.66 18.61
CA LEU A 4 -3.96 7.44 19.74
C LEU A 4 -3.41 8.00 21.06
N MET A 5 -2.08 8.07 21.21
CA MET A 5 -1.45 8.65 22.41
C MET A 5 -1.66 10.17 22.50
N CYS A 6 -1.83 10.87 21.37
CA CYS A 6 -2.15 12.30 21.37
C CYS A 6 -3.44 12.57 22.16
N PHE A 7 -4.43 11.68 22.02
CA PHE A 7 -5.73 11.81 22.68
C PHE A 7 -5.69 11.63 24.20
N ASN A 8 -4.58 11.15 24.78
CA ASN A 8 -4.40 11.14 26.23
C ASN A 8 -4.12 12.55 26.80
N ARG A 9 -3.74 13.52 25.96
CA ARG A 9 -3.45 14.90 26.37
C ARG A 9 -4.62 15.84 26.12
N ARG A 10 -5.32 15.66 25.00
CA ARG A 10 -6.49 16.47 24.60
C ARG A 10 -7.52 15.57 23.95
N ASN A 11 -8.80 15.87 24.15
CA ASN A 11 -9.89 15.00 23.66
C ASN A 11 -10.22 15.21 22.18
N GLN A 12 -9.70 16.28 21.57
CA GLN A 12 -9.97 16.63 20.18
C GLN A 12 -8.70 17.17 19.51
N PHE A 13 -8.50 16.81 18.25
CA PHE A 13 -7.42 17.32 17.41
C PHE A 13 -7.91 17.52 15.98
N THR A 14 -7.41 18.57 15.33
CA THR A 14 -7.55 18.74 13.88
C THR A 14 -6.56 17.88 13.10
N PHE A 15 -6.84 17.65 11.82
CA PHE A 15 -5.90 16.96 10.94
C PHE A 15 -4.53 17.65 10.88
N SER A 16 -4.50 18.98 10.77
CA SER A 16 -3.27 19.78 10.75
C SER A 16 -2.45 19.66 12.04
N GLU A 17 -3.10 19.67 13.19
CA GLU A 17 -2.44 19.48 14.49
C GLU A 17 -1.87 18.07 14.61
N LEU A 18 -2.62 17.04 14.20
CA LEU A 18 -2.10 15.66 14.19
C LEU A 18 -0.90 15.50 13.26
N LEU A 19 -0.90 16.17 12.11
CA LEU A 19 0.24 16.15 11.19
C LEU A 19 1.49 16.74 11.84
N THR A 20 1.32 17.89 12.50
CA THR A 20 2.41 18.62 13.16
C THR A 20 2.94 17.86 14.39
N ASP A 21 2.05 17.36 15.24
CA ASP A 21 2.42 16.70 16.50
C ASP A 21 3.00 15.30 16.29
N THR A 22 2.54 14.57 15.27
CA THR A 22 3.00 13.20 15.02
C THR A 22 4.19 13.12 14.09
N GLY A 23 4.41 14.13 13.24
CA GLY A 23 5.47 14.13 12.23
C GLY A 23 5.32 13.01 11.19
N ILE A 24 4.15 12.38 11.09
CA ILE A 24 3.87 11.30 10.15
C ILE A 24 3.62 11.94 8.77
N PRO A 25 4.18 11.39 7.68
CA PRO A 25 3.86 11.85 6.34
C PRO A 25 2.35 11.81 6.09
N GLU A 26 1.81 12.85 5.45
CA GLU A 26 0.38 13.05 5.25
C GLU A 26 -0.32 11.79 4.69
N ARG A 27 0.28 11.17 3.67
CA ARG A 27 -0.22 9.92 3.05
C ARG A 27 -0.45 8.80 4.07
N ASP A 28 0.48 8.62 5.01
CA ASP A 28 0.43 7.55 6.01
C ASP A 28 -0.44 7.93 7.21
N LEU A 29 -0.55 9.22 7.52
CA LEU A 29 -1.48 9.73 8.51
C LEU A 29 -2.93 9.53 8.06
N VAL A 30 -3.25 9.88 6.82
CA VAL A 30 -4.59 9.69 6.22
C VAL A 30 -4.98 8.21 6.23
N ARG A 31 -4.06 7.31 5.87
CA ARG A 31 -4.28 5.84 5.94
C ARG A 31 -4.59 5.36 7.36
N SER A 32 -3.80 5.82 8.32
CA SER A 32 -3.95 5.44 9.71
C SER A 32 -5.27 5.97 10.28
N LEU A 33 -5.63 7.21 9.98
CA LEU A 33 -6.88 7.81 10.41
C LEU A 33 -8.09 7.15 9.75
N MET A 34 -8.03 6.81 8.45
CA MET A 34 -9.09 6.03 7.80
C MET A 34 -9.35 4.70 8.50
N ALA A 35 -8.29 3.97 8.90
CA ALA A 35 -8.44 2.71 9.61
C ALA A 35 -9.09 2.88 11.01
N LEU A 36 -8.89 4.04 11.64
CA LEU A 36 -9.38 4.34 12.99
C LEU A 36 -10.78 4.99 13.00
N SER A 37 -11.12 5.79 11.99
CA SER A 37 -12.36 6.59 11.93
C SER A 37 -13.37 6.13 10.89
N LEU A 38 -12.91 5.55 9.78
CA LEU A 38 -13.75 5.07 8.68
C LEU A 38 -13.95 3.55 8.69
N SER A 39 -13.50 2.86 9.74
CA SER A 39 -13.83 1.45 9.96
C SER A 39 -15.34 1.25 10.14
N ARG A 40 -15.77 -0.02 10.13
CA ARG A 40 -17.17 -0.40 10.40
C ARG A 40 -17.62 0.27 11.70
N SER A 41 -18.90 0.63 11.78
CA SER A 41 -19.47 1.32 12.96
C SER A 41 -19.17 0.62 14.29
N THR A 42 -19.06 -0.72 14.28
CA THR A 42 -18.72 -1.57 15.42
C THR A 42 -17.23 -1.63 15.78
N GLN A 43 -16.37 -0.94 15.02
CA GLN A 43 -14.90 -0.92 15.15
C GLN A 43 -14.32 0.50 15.09
N ARG A 44 -15.19 1.53 15.13
CA ARG A 44 -14.80 2.94 15.04
C ARG A 44 -14.26 3.43 16.37
N ILE A 45 -12.96 3.67 16.41
CA ILE A 45 -12.23 4.15 17.60
C ILE A 45 -12.24 5.68 17.64
N LEU A 46 -12.14 6.33 16.48
CA LEU A 46 -12.17 7.79 16.35
C LEU A 46 -13.42 8.26 15.60
N CYS A 47 -14.03 9.32 16.06
CA CYS A 47 -15.08 10.06 15.36
C CYS A 47 -14.42 11.17 14.54
N LYS A 48 -14.95 11.40 13.33
CA LYS A 48 -14.51 12.45 12.42
C LYS A 48 -15.68 13.40 12.14
N GLU A 49 -15.42 14.69 12.21
CA GLU A 49 -16.36 15.75 11.85
C GLU A 49 -15.69 16.73 10.86
N PRO A 50 -16.26 16.92 9.65
CA PRO A 50 -17.43 16.25 9.05
C PRO A 50 -17.21 14.76 8.71
N LYS A 51 -18.30 13.99 8.64
CA LYS A 51 -18.28 12.55 8.28
C LYS A 51 -18.10 12.37 6.76
N SER A 52 -16.90 12.59 6.27
CA SER A 52 -16.52 12.43 4.85
C SER A 52 -15.42 11.38 4.67
N LYS A 53 -15.23 10.90 3.44
CA LYS A 53 -14.11 10.03 3.06
C LYS A 53 -12.81 10.79 2.78
N GLU A 54 -12.94 12.06 2.42
CA GLU A 54 -11.85 12.98 2.08
C GLU A 54 -11.38 13.70 3.33
N PHE A 55 -10.07 13.86 3.51
CA PHE A 55 -9.48 14.47 4.69
C PHE A 55 -9.09 15.91 4.37
N GLU A 56 -9.66 16.85 5.12
CA GLU A 56 -9.33 18.27 5.05
C GLU A 56 -8.50 18.68 6.28
N PRO A 57 -7.64 19.71 6.16
CA PRO A 57 -6.84 20.21 7.28
C PRO A 57 -7.66 20.62 8.51
N THR A 58 -8.91 21.05 8.28
CA THR A 58 -9.85 21.50 9.31
C THR A 58 -10.68 20.38 9.94
N ASP A 59 -10.56 19.14 9.45
CA ASP A 59 -11.31 18.01 9.98
C ASP A 59 -10.93 17.73 11.42
N VAL A 60 -11.93 17.58 12.29
CA VAL A 60 -11.74 17.34 13.72
C VAL A 60 -11.93 15.85 14.02
N PHE A 61 -11.01 15.31 14.79
CA PHE A 61 -11.01 13.94 15.29
C PHE A 61 -11.23 13.93 16.79
N THR A 62 -12.09 13.03 17.26
CA THR A 62 -12.39 12.81 18.69
C THR A 62 -12.43 11.32 19.01
N VAL A 63 -12.23 10.95 20.27
CA VAL A 63 -12.36 9.53 20.69
C VAL A 63 -13.84 9.15 20.75
N ASN A 64 -14.18 7.96 20.26
CA ASN A 64 -15.55 7.46 20.26
C ASN A 64 -15.91 6.79 21.60
N ASP A 65 -16.47 7.56 22.53
CA ASP A 65 -16.90 7.04 23.84
C ASP A 65 -18.10 6.07 23.77
N THR A 66 -18.82 6.04 22.63
CA THR A 66 -19.94 5.11 22.42
C THR A 66 -19.50 3.74 21.90
N PHE A 67 -18.18 3.52 21.78
CA PHE A 67 -17.62 2.29 21.25
C PHE A 67 -17.93 1.08 22.13
N THR A 68 -18.52 0.05 21.53
CA THR A 68 -18.79 -1.24 22.20
C THR A 68 -18.28 -2.40 21.35
N SER A 69 -17.63 -3.38 22.00
CA SER A 69 -17.17 -4.60 21.32
C SER A 69 -17.44 -5.84 22.16
N ARG A 70 -17.81 -6.94 21.49
CA ARG A 70 -17.94 -8.26 22.12
C ARG A 70 -16.59 -8.92 22.40
N HIS A 71 -15.51 -8.41 21.80
CA HIS A 71 -14.17 -8.97 21.94
C HIS A 71 -13.29 -8.07 22.82
N TYR A 72 -12.59 -8.69 23.78
CA TYR A 72 -11.59 -8.00 24.60
C TYR A 72 -10.42 -7.43 23.77
N LYS A 73 -10.04 -8.13 22.70
CA LYS A 73 -9.02 -7.67 21.74
C LYS A 73 -9.69 -7.31 20.42
N VAL A 74 -9.65 -6.04 20.04
CA VAL A 74 -10.19 -5.54 18.79
C VAL A 74 -9.07 -5.42 17.77
N LYS A 75 -9.16 -6.17 16.67
CA LYS A 75 -8.19 -6.09 15.57
C LYS A 75 -8.52 -4.87 14.70
N VAL A 76 -7.67 -3.85 14.76
CA VAL A 76 -7.67 -2.75 13.79
C VAL A 76 -6.94 -3.23 12.54
N GLN A 77 -7.65 -3.31 11.41
CA GLN A 77 -7.04 -3.69 10.15
C GLN A 77 -6.41 -2.46 9.52
N ASN A 78 -5.11 -2.54 9.21
CA ASN A 78 -4.48 -1.56 8.35
C ASN A 78 -5.14 -1.64 6.97
N ILE A 79 -5.53 -0.50 6.43
CA ILE A 79 -6.01 -0.41 5.06
C ILE A 79 -4.79 -0.67 4.18
N ALA A 80 -4.73 -1.87 3.60
CA ALA A 80 -3.69 -2.23 2.65
C ALA A 80 -3.76 -1.27 1.46
N VAL A 81 -2.60 -0.74 1.08
CA VAL A 81 -2.44 0.09 -0.10
C VAL A 81 -2.89 -0.74 -1.30
N ARG A 82 -3.98 -0.35 -1.95
CA ARG A 82 -4.09 -0.64 -3.39
C ARG A 82 -2.95 0.16 -4.00
N GLU A 83 -1.99 -0.54 -4.62
CA GLU A 83 -0.88 0.11 -5.33
C GLU A 83 -1.44 1.29 -6.12
N SER A 84 -0.83 2.46 -5.93
CA SER A 84 -1.20 3.60 -6.74
C SER A 84 -0.88 3.25 -8.21
N GLU A 85 -1.72 3.69 -9.15
CA GLU A 85 -1.45 3.50 -10.59
C GLU A 85 0.00 3.84 -11.00
N PRO A 86 0.67 4.90 -10.48
CA PRO A 86 2.09 5.13 -10.78
C PRO A 86 3.04 4.07 -10.21
N GLU A 87 2.87 3.63 -8.95
CA GLU A 87 3.70 2.56 -8.35
C GLU A 87 3.53 1.24 -9.12
N ARG A 88 2.30 0.95 -9.58
CA ARG A 88 1.99 -0.22 -10.40
C ARG A 88 2.63 -0.15 -11.78
N GLN A 89 2.66 1.03 -12.39
CA GLN A 89 3.29 1.25 -13.69
C GLN A 89 4.81 1.12 -13.59
N GLU A 90 5.44 1.70 -12.56
CA GLU A 90 6.88 1.54 -12.34
C GLU A 90 7.27 0.07 -12.14
N THR A 91 6.45 -0.68 -11.39
CA THR A 91 6.65 -2.11 -11.18
C THR A 91 6.58 -2.89 -12.51
N ARG A 92 5.63 -2.56 -13.39
CA ARG A 92 5.54 -3.16 -14.72
C ARG A 92 6.77 -2.87 -15.57
N THR A 93 7.23 -1.62 -15.59
CA THR A 93 8.43 -1.23 -16.34
C THR A 93 9.65 -2.03 -15.88
N ARG A 94 9.86 -2.16 -14.56
CA ARG A 94 10.96 -2.98 -14.02
C ARG A 94 10.83 -4.46 -14.38
N ILE A 95 9.61 -5.00 -14.41
CA ILE A 95 9.37 -6.39 -14.84
C ILE A 95 9.75 -6.58 -16.31
N ASP A 96 9.36 -5.66 -17.18
CA ASP A 96 9.66 -5.76 -18.61
C ASP A 96 11.16 -5.59 -18.90
N GLU A 97 11.86 -4.72 -18.17
CA GLU A 97 13.32 -4.64 -18.21
C GLU A 97 13.99 -5.96 -17.77
N ASN A 98 13.50 -6.56 -16.68
CA ASN A 98 14.05 -7.83 -16.19
C ASN A 98 13.81 -8.97 -17.19
N ARG A 99 12.62 -9.03 -17.80
CA ARG A 99 12.32 -9.99 -18.87
C ARG A 99 13.29 -9.87 -20.04
N ARG A 100 13.64 -8.65 -20.44
CA ARG A 100 14.62 -8.42 -21.50
C ARG A 100 15.98 -9.04 -21.17
N TYR A 101 16.49 -8.82 -19.96
CA TYR A 101 17.77 -9.41 -19.54
C TYR A 101 17.74 -10.94 -19.52
N VAL A 102 16.64 -11.53 -19.05
CA VAL A 102 16.47 -13.00 -19.03
C VAL A 102 16.40 -13.57 -20.45
N ILE A 103 15.73 -12.89 -21.38
CA ILE A 103 15.67 -13.27 -22.80
C ILE A 103 17.07 -13.23 -23.41
N GLU A 104 17.80 -12.12 -23.27
CA GLU A 104 19.16 -11.97 -23.79
C GLU A 104 20.10 -13.06 -23.25
N ALA A 105 20.07 -13.32 -21.93
CA ALA A 105 20.88 -14.36 -21.31
C ALA A 105 20.52 -15.77 -21.80
N THR A 106 19.24 -16.04 -22.06
CA THR A 106 18.77 -17.33 -22.58
C THR A 106 19.22 -17.54 -24.02
N ILE A 107 19.14 -16.51 -24.87
CA ILE A 107 19.66 -16.56 -26.24
C ILE A 107 21.16 -16.88 -26.23
N VAL A 108 21.96 -16.19 -25.41
CA VAL A 108 23.41 -16.44 -25.29
C VAL A 108 23.69 -17.87 -24.86
N ARG A 109 22.94 -18.41 -23.91
CA ARG A 109 23.08 -19.79 -23.41
C ARG A 109 22.79 -20.83 -24.50
N VAL A 110 21.70 -20.67 -25.25
CA VAL A 110 21.33 -21.57 -26.36
C VAL A 110 22.38 -21.52 -27.46
N MET A 111 22.75 -20.31 -27.90
CA MET A 111 23.74 -20.10 -28.97
C MET A 111 25.13 -20.58 -28.59
N LYS A 112 25.54 -20.46 -27.31
CA LYS A 112 26.84 -20.96 -26.83
C LYS A 112 26.97 -22.48 -26.99
N THR A 113 25.88 -23.23 -26.79
CA THR A 113 25.83 -24.69 -26.89
C THR A 113 25.69 -25.16 -28.33
N ARG A 114 24.79 -24.55 -29.11
CA ARG A 114 24.46 -24.98 -30.48
C ARG A 114 25.42 -24.47 -31.55
N LYS A 115 26.11 -23.34 -31.32
CA LYS A 115 27.01 -22.62 -32.24
C LYS A 115 26.35 -22.05 -33.50
N THR A 116 25.48 -22.83 -34.15
CA THR A 116 24.69 -22.45 -35.32
C THR A 116 23.28 -23.00 -35.18
N LEU A 117 22.26 -22.19 -35.47
CA LEU A 117 20.86 -22.61 -35.40
C LEU A 117 20.02 -21.74 -36.36
N GLU A 118 18.96 -22.31 -36.95
CA GLU A 118 18.01 -21.53 -37.74
C GLU A 118 17.18 -20.61 -36.82
N HIS A 119 16.80 -19.43 -37.30
CA HIS A 119 16.09 -18.43 -36.50
C HIS A 119 14.80 -18.98 -35.85
N ASN A 120 13.98 -19.71 -36.60
CA ASN A 120 12.73 -20.28 -36.08
C ASN A 120 12.98 -21.33 -34.97
N GLN A 121 14.04 -22.12 -35.12
CA GLN A 121 14.44 -23.11 -34.11
C GLN A 121 14.97 -22.43 -32.85
N LEU A 122 15.71 -21.33 -33.00
CA LEU A 122 16.20 -20.51 -31.88
C LEU A 122 15.04 -19.91 -31.09
N LEU A 123 14.05 -19.34 -31.79
CA LEU A 123 12.84 -18.82 -31.16
C LEU A 123 12.11 -19.91 -30.36
N ALA A 124 11.91 -21.09 -30.96
CA ALA A 124 11.23 -22.19 -30.29
C ALA A 124 11.98 -22.64 -29.02
N GLU A 125 13.30 -22.82 -29.09
CA GLU A 125 14.12 -23.28 -27.95
C GLU A 125 14.21 -22.20 -26.83
N VAL A 126 14.31 -20.93 -27.19
CA VAL A 126 14.31 -19.81 -26.23
C VAL A 126 12.94 -19.68 -25.56
N ILE A 127 11.84 -19.75 -26.30
CA ILE A 127 10.48 -19.71 -25.74
C ILE A 127 10.29 -20.87 -24.76
N GLU A 128 10.75 -22.08 -25.10
CA GLU A 128 10.64 -23.24 -24.23
C GLU A 128 11.40 -23.07 -22.91
N GLN A 129 12.61 -22.51 -22.95
CA GLN A 129 13.40 -22.25 -21.74
C GLN A 129 12.86 -21.11 -20.86
N LEU A 130 12.08 -20.18 -21.43
CA LEU A 130 11.46 -19.06 -20.72
C LEU A 130 10.08 -19.37 -20.12
N LYS A 131 9.52 -20.56 -20.37
CA LYS A 131 8.24 -21.00 -19.78
C LYS A 131 8.36 -21.42 -18.31
N SER A 132 9.59 -21.66 -17.83
CA SER A 132 9.87 -21.98 -16.42
C SER A 132 10.05 -20.73 -15.58
#